data_AF-A0A831P5Q7-F1
#
_entry.id   AF-A0A831P5Q7-F1
#
_cell.length_a   1.000
_cell.length_b   1.000
_cell.length_c   1.000
_cell.angle_alpha   90.00
_cell.angle_beta   90.00
_cell.angle_gamma   90.00
#
_symmetry.space_group_name_H-M   'P 1'
#
loop_
_entity.id
_entity.type
_entity.pdbx_description
1 polymer ?
#
loop_
_entity_poly.entity_id
_entity_poly.type
_entity_poly.pdbx_seq_one_letter_code
_entity_poly.pdbx_strand_id
1 'polypeptide(L)'
;FKGYLEDEHNRGIWPKQGWFNTGDLGRCDAEGYFWLTGRSKDLIIRGGHNIDPATIEEPLYRFDGIKVAAAVGRPDPYAGEVPVAYVQPQEGTTLDPQVILEYLKAEIGERAAIPKAVFIVEDMPLTPVGKIFKPALRWNAVKRVYQAELQALGEMAESVEVEVGEDKVHGVLATIKIKASAAFEMQKIVDKVRDILASYTVKYRVLFQ
;
A
#
# COMPACT_ATOMS: atom_id res chain seq x y z
N PHE A 1 -27.58 -7.29 -12.45
CA PHE A 1 -26.58 -8.09 -11.73
C PHE A 1 -27.29 -8.86 -10.62
N LYS A 2 -27.06 -10.18 -10.50
CA LYS A 2 -27.76 -11.04 -9.50
C LYS A 2 -26.87 -11.43 -8.31
N GLY A 3 -25.61 -11.02 -8.32
CA GLY A 3 -24.59 -11.45 -7.36
C GLY A 3 -23.40 -12.11 -8.03
N TYR A 4 -22.34 -12.29 -7.23
CA TYR A 4 -21.14 -13.04 -7.60
C TYR A 4 -21.39 -14.54 -7.48
N LEU A 5 -20.56 -15.33 -8.16
CA LEU A 5 -20.61 -16.79 -8.14
C LEU A 5 -20.32 -17.37 -6.74
N GLU A 6 -19.39 -16.74 -6.02
CA GLU A 6 -19.03 -17.13 -4.66
C GLU A 6 -19.87 -16.35 -3.64
N ASP A 7 -20.60 -17.08 -2.79
CA ASP A 7 -21.53 -16.50 -1.81
C ASP A 7 -20.87 -15.54 -0.82
N GLU A 8 -19.60 -15.75 -0.50
CA GLU A 8 -18.85 -14.87 0.39
C GLU A 8 -18.72 -13.45 -0.17
N HIS A 9 -18.54 -13.31 -1.50
CA HIS A 9 -18.47 -12.01 -2.17
C HIS A 9 -19.81 -11.29 -2.22
N ASN A 10 -20.92 -11.99 -1.96
CA ASN A 10 -22.26 -11.40 -1.88
C ASN A 10 -22.58 -10.81 -0.49
N ARG A 11 -21.73 -11.03 0.52
CA ARG A 11 -21.98 -10.53 1.88
C ARG A 11 -21.84 -9.00 1.91
N GLY A 12 -22.91 -8.32 2.31
CA GLY A 12 -22.91 -6.87 2.56
C GLY A 12 -22.94 -5.96 1.32
N ILE A 13 -23.03 -6.51 0.10
CA ILE A 13 -23.04 -5.70 -1.13
C ILE A 13 -24.41 -5.06 -1.42
N TRP A 14 -25.49 -5.53 -0.77
CA TRP A 14 -26.81 -4.88 -0.79
C TRP A 14 -27.10 -4.24 0.56
N PRO A 15 -26.83 -2.94 0.75
CA PRO A 15 -27.10 -2.27 2.02
C PRO A 15 -28.61 -2.19 2.32
N LYS A 16 -29.45 -2.19 1.28
CA LYS A 16 -30.91 -2.32 1.35
C LYS A 16 -31.46 -2.81 0.02
N GLN A 17 -32.74 -3.18 0.00
CA GLN A 17 -33.39 -3.68 -1.20
C GLN A 17 -33.28 -2.69 -2.37
N GLY A 18 -32.85 -3.17 -3.54
CA GLY A 18 -32.68 -2.37 -4.75
C GLY A 18 -31.41 -1.52 -4.80
N TRP A 19 -30.57 -1.53 -3.75
CA TRP A 19 -29.32 -0.77 -3.70
C TRP A 19 -28.12 -1.71 -3.79
N PHE A 20 -27.12 -1.33 -4.57
CA PHE A 20 -25.87 -2.07 -4.71
C PHE A 20 -24.71 -1.15 -4.29
N ASN A 21 -23.90 -1.61 -3.34
CA ASN A 21 -22.68 -0.93 -2.95
C ASN A 21 -21.58 -1.26 -3.96
N THR A 22 -21.30 -0.33 -4.86
CA THR A 22 -20.25 -0.49 -5.88
C THR A 22 -18.84 -0.47 -5.27
N GLY A 23 -18.69 0.11 -4.08
CA GLY A 23 -17.40 0.43 -3.47
C GLY A 23 -16.70 1.64 -4.11
N ASP A 24 -17.31 2.28 -5.12
CA ASP A 24 -16.80 3.51 -5.70
C ASP A 24 -17.26 4.72 -4.86
N LEU A 25 -16.36 5.67 -4.68
CA LEU A 25 -16.65 6.95 -4.05
C LEU A 25 -17.06 7.95 -5.12
N GLY A 26 -17.98 8.84 -4.77
CA GLY A 26 -18.35 9.92 -5.66
C GLY A 26 -18.96 11.11 -4.95
N ARG A 27 -19.01 12.23 -5.67
CA ARG A 27 -19.69 13.45 -5.26
C ARG A 27 -20.79 13.82 -6.25
N CYS A 28 -21.86 14.39 -5.73
CA CYS A 28 -22.93 15.01 -6.52
C CYS A 28 -22.80 16.54 -6.39
N ASP A 29 -22.89 17.28 -7.50
CA ASP A 29 -22.99 18.74 -7.44
C ASP A 29 -24.45 19.20 -7.28
N ALA A 30 -24.65 20.53 -7.32
CA ALA A 30 -25.97 21.14 -7.19
C ALA A 30 -26.85 20.89 -8.43
N GLU A 31 -26.24 20.64 -9.58
CA GLU A 31 -26.87 20.40 -10.87
C GLU A 31 -27.24 18.91 -11.09
N GLY A 32 -26.85 18.02 -10.18
CA GLY A 32 -27.21 16.60 -10.19
C GLY A 32 -26.24 15.70 -10.96
N TYR A 33 -25.08 16.20 -11.36
CA TYR A 33 -24.01 15.41 -11.96
C TYR A 33 -23.23 14.65 -10.89
N PHE A 34 -22.78 13.44 -11.25
CA PHE A 34 -21.97 12.60 -10.38
C PHE A 34 -20.55 12.47 -10.93
N TRP A 35 -19.57 12.66 -10.04
CA TRP A 35 -18.17 12.36 -10.31
C TRP A 35 -17.74 11.16 -9.49
N LEU A 36 -17.05 10.23 -10.14
CA LEU A 36 -16.30 9.19 -9.45
C LEU A 36 -15.00 9.81 -8.93
N THR A 37 -14.79 9.74 -7.61
CA THR A 37 -13.62 10.36 -6.97
C THR A 37 -12.60 9.34 -6.49
N GLY A 38 -12.98 8.06 -6.38
CA GLY A 38 -12.05 7.01 -5.98
C GLY A 38 -12.75 5.71 -5.61
N ARG A 39 -12.08 4.87 -4.83
CA ARG A 39 -12.65 3.65 -4.26
C ARG A 39 -12.49 3.62 -2.76
N SER A 40 -13.53 3.15 -2.06
CA SER A 40 -13.51 3.04 -0.60
C SER A 40 -12.39 2.15 -0.09
N LYS A 41 -12.09 1.06 -0.81
CA LYS A 41 -10.99 0.14 -0.49
C LYS A 41 -9.60 0.69 -0.82
N ASP A 42 -9.52 1.80 -1.56
CA ASP A 42 -8.24 2.41 -1.91
C ASP A 42 -7.86 3.60 -1.02
N LEU A 43 -8.75 4.03 -0.13
CA LEU A 43 -8.46 5.06 0.87
C LEU A 43 -7.25 4.68 1.72
N ILE A 44 -6.38 5.65 1.96
CA ILE A 44 -5.24 5.53 2.87
C ILE A 44 -5.71 6.04 4.24
N ILE A 45 -5.70 5.18 5.25
CA ILE A 45 -6.26 5.52 6.57
C ILE A 45 -5.11 5.85 7.53
N ARG A 46 -4.82 7.15 7.64
CA ARG A 46 -3.73 7.67 8.49
C ARG A 46 -4.27 8.13 9.83
N GLY A 47 -4.11 7.32 10.88
CA GLY A 47 -4.54 7.66 12.24
C GLY A 47 -6.05 7.92 12.34
N GLY A 48 -6.85 7.22 11.54
CA GLY A 48 -8.30 7.41 11.43
C GLY A 48 -8.73 8.52 10.46
N HIS A 49 -7.79 9.22 9.84
CA HIS A 49 -8.05 10.21 8.80
C HIS A 49 -8.00 9.55 7.41
N ASN A 50 -9.09 9.65 6.65
CA ASN A 50 -9.22 9.04 5.33
C ASN A 50 -8.64 9.97 4.26
N ILE A 51 -7.59 9.50 3.58
CA ILE A 51 -6.92 10.23 2.50
C ILE A 51 -7.28 9.56 1.18
N ASP A 52 -7.81 10.35 0.25
CA ASP A 52 -8.01 9.90 -1.12
C ASP A 52 -6.67 9.89 -1.88
N PRO A 53 -6.23 8.75 -2.45
CA PRO A 53 -5.04 8.70 -3.30
C PRO A 53 -5.07 9.71 -4.45
N ALA A 54 -6.25 10.09 -4.97
CA ALA A 54 -6.39 11.05 -6.05
C ALA A 54 -5.74 12.40 -5.72
N THR A 55 -5.84 12.85 -4.46
CA THR A 55 -5.19 14.09 -3.97
C THR A 55 -3.67 14.08 -4.16
N ILE A 56 -3.06 12.91 -4.24
CA ILE A 56 -1.61 12.71 -4.44
C ILE A 56 -1.30 12.43 -5.91
N GLU A 57 -2.13 11.62 -6.57
CA GLU A 57 -1.95 11.19 -7.96
C GLU A 57 -2.18 12.33 -8.96
N GLU A 58 -3.17 13.20 -8.72
CA GLU A 58 -3.48 14.31 -9.62
C GLU A 58 -2.32 15.31 -9.79
N PRO A 59 -1.64 15.78 -8.73
CA PRO A 59 -0.39 16.54 -8.89
C PRO A 59 0.70 15.76 -9.63
N LEU A 60 0.88 14.46 -9.35
CA LEU A 60 1.89 13.64 -10.02
C LEU A 60 1.66 13.56 -11.54
N TYR A 61 0.40 13.53 -11.99
CA TYR A 61 0.09 13.56 -13.43
C TYR A 61 0.41 14.91 -14.10
N ARG A 62 0.62 15.99 -13.33
CA ARG A 62 1.06 17.29 -13.85
C ARG A 62 2.58 17.47 -13.80
N PHE A 63 3.31 16.58 -13.13
CA PHE A 63 4.76 16.64 -13.03
C PHE A 63 5.40 16.10 -14.31
N ASP A 64 6.28 16.89 -14.93
CA ASP A 64 6.90 16.53 -16.20
C ASP A 64 7.80 15.28 -16.08
N GLY A 65 7.76 14.44 -17.12
CA GLY A 65 8.57 13.21 -17.15
C GLY A 65 7.98 12.00 -16.42
N ILE A 66 6.83 12.12 -15.74
CA ILE A 66 6.09 10.97 -15.21
C ILE A 66 5.18 10.38 -16.29
N LYS A 67 5.24 9.06 -16.47
CA LYS A 67 4.37 8.30 -17.38
C LYS A 67 3.09 7.85 -16.68
N VAL A 68 3.24 7.25 -15.50
CA VAL A 68 2.15 6.75 -14.66
C VAL A 68 2.53 6.93 -13.19
N ALA A 69 1.56 7.26 -12.36
CA ALA A 69 1.73 7.38 -10.92
C ALA A 69 0.61 6.68 -10.15
N ALA A 70 0.91 6.23 -8.94
CA ALA A 70 -0.07 5.66 -8.02
C ALA A 70 0.34 5.93 -6.57
N ALA A 71 -0.63 6.30 -5.74
CA ALA A 71 -0.48 6.46 -4.31
C ALA A 71 -1.16 5.30 -3.56
N VAL A 72 -0.48 4.80 -2.53
CA VAL A 72 -0.95 3.73 -1.66
C VAL A 72 -0.54 3.97 -0.21
N GLY A 73 -1.22 3.31 0.73
CA GLY A 73 -0.84 3.27 2.13
C GLY A 73 0.40 2.39 2.34
N ARG A 74 1.38 2.93 3.05
CA ARG A 74 2.51 2.19 3.62
C ARG A 74 2.23 1.95 5.11
N PRO A 75 2.46 0.74 5.65
CA PRO A 75 2.35 0.51 7.09
C PRO A 75 3.20 1.48 7.89
N ASP A 76 2.64 1.96 9.00
CA ASP A 76 3.29 2.89 9.93
C ASP A 76 2.97 2.49 11.37
N PRO A 77 3.96 2.43 12.27
CA PRO A 77 3.76 1.91 13.62
C PRO A 77 2.92 2.85 14.52
N TYR A 78 2.73 4.12 14.12
CA TYR A 78 1.99 5.10 14.91
C TYR A 78 0.65 5.45 14.26
N ALA A 79 0.65 5.67 12.94
CA ALA A 79 -0.54 6.10 12.21
C ALA A 79 -1.32 4.94 11.57
N GLY A 80 -0.85 3.70 11.70
CA GLY A 80 -1.38 2.55 10.97
C GLY A 80 -0.92 2.56 9.51
N GLU A 81 -1.26 3.61 8.77
CA GLU A 81 -0.77 3.86 7.42
C GLU A 81 -0.30 5.30 7.22
N VAL A 82 0.66 5.48 6.32
CA VAL A 82 1.06 6.79 5.78
C VAL A 82 1.14 6.72 4.25
N PRO A 83 0.83 7.80 3.53
CA PRO A 83 0.89 7.76 2.07
C PRO A 83 2.31 7.58 1.55
N VAL A 84 2.45 6.81 0.49
CA VAL A 84 3.63 6.76 -0.38
C VAL A 84 3.19 6.80 -1.83
N ALA A 85 4.05 7.31 -2.71
CA ALA A 85 3.79 7.35 -4.13
C ALA A 85 4.77 6.44 -4.89
N TYR A 86 4.28 5.80 -5.94
CA TYR A 86 5.06 5.09 -6.93
C TYR A 86 4.93 5.80 -8.26
N VAL A 87 6.05 6.00 -8.95
CA VAL A 87 6.11 6.71 -10.22
C VAL A 87 6.88 5.89 -11.24
N GLN A 88 6.35 5.80 -12.46
CA GLN A 88 7.05 5.26 -13.61
C GLN A 88 7.50 6.43 -14.50
N PRO A 89 8.79 6.55 -14.84
CA PRO A 89 9.28 7.61 -15.72
C PRO A 89 8.81 7.37 -17.16
N GLN A 90 8.74 8.46 -17.93
CA GLN A 90 8.69 8.39 -19.38
C GLN A 90 10.00 7.82 -19.92
N GLU A 91 9.96 7.21 -21.10
CA GLU A 91 11.14 6.63 -21.73
C GLU A 91 12.24 7.69 -21.92
N GLY A 92 13.48 7.35 -21.57
CA GLY A 92 14.61 8.28 -21.64
C GLY A 92 14.63 9.36 -20.55
N THR A 93 13.67 9.38 -19.63
CA THR A 93 13.62 10.36 -18.53
C THR A 93 14.19 9.79 -17.25
N THR A 94 14.97 10.60 -16.54
CA THR A 94 15.41 10.31 -15.16
C THR A 94 14.63 11.18 -14.20
N LEU A 95 14.03 10.56 -13.19
CA LEU A 95 13.31 11.25 -12.13
C LEU A 95 14.14 11.26 -10.85
N ASP A 96 14.00 12.32 -10.05
CA ASP A 96 14.54 12.39 -8.70
C ASP A 96 13.38 12.30 -7.68
N PRO A 97 13.32 11.25 -6.84
CA PRO A 97 12.28 11.11 -5.83
C PRO A 97 12.17 12.30 -4.87
N GLN A 98 13.28 12.97 -4.54
CA GLN A 98 13.27 14.11 -3.63
C GLN A 98 12.69 15.35 -4.29
N VAL A 99 13.03 15.60 -5.56
CA VAL A 99 12.44 16.71 -6.33
C VAL A 99 10.91 16.53 -6.45
N ILE A 100 10.45 15.31 -6.74
CA ILE A 100 9.02 15.00 -6.79
C ILE A 100 8.37 15.20 -5.42
N LEU A 101 9.03 14.76 -4.34
CA LEU A 101 8.49 14.91 -2.99
C LEU A 101 8.36 16.39 -2.59
N GLU A 102 9.34 17.23 -2.92
CA GLU A 102 9.26 18.68 -2.68
C GLU A 102 8.16 19.33 -3.52
N TYR A 103 8.00 18.93 -4.79
CA TYR A 103 6.88 19.37 -5.62
C TYR A 103 5.53 19.02 -4.97
N LEU A 104 5.35 17.78 -4.50
CA LEU A 104 4.11 17.36 -3.86
C LEU A 104 3.81 18.12 -2.56
N LYS A 105 4.83 18.52 -1.80
CA LYS A 105 4.64 19.35 -0.60
C LYS A 105 4.07 20.74 -0.94
N ALA A 106 4.40 21.27 -2.11
CA ALA A 106 3.91 22.56 -2.56
C ALA A 106 2.47 22.46 -3.13
N GLU A 107 2.15 21.37 -3.81
CA GLU A 107 0.85 21.18 -4.49
C GLU A 107 -0.26 20.62 -3.59
N ILE A 108 0.09 19.78 -2.62
CA ILE A 108 -0.89 19.11 -1.76
C ILE A 108 -1.22 20.01 -0.56
N GLY A 109 -2.43 20.58 -0.57
CA GLY A 109 -2.92 21.40 0.55
C GLY A 109 -3.17 20.60 1.83
N GLU A 110 -3.48 19.32 1.71
CA GLU A 110 -3.72 18.46 2.86
C GLU A 110 -2.41 17.87 3.41
N ARG A 111 -1.92 18.42 4.52
CA ARG A 111 -0.65 17.98 5.14
C ARG A 111 -0.59 16.47 5.47
N ALA A 112 -1.73 15.86 5.76
CA ALA A 112 -1.81 14.43 6.05
C ALA A 112 -1.59 13.56 4.79
N ALA A 113 -1.95 14.07 3.61
CA ALA A 113 -1.84 13.40 2.32
C ALA A 113 -0.43 13.47 1.70
N ILE A 114 0.41 14.40 2.14
CA ILE A 114 1.80 14.50 1.65
C ILE A 114 2.52 13.15 1.84
N PRO A 115 3.02 12.51 0.75
CA PRO A 115 3.69 11.23 0.85
C PRO A 115 4.92 11.27 1.75
N LYS A 116 5.20 10.16 2.43
CA LYS A 116 6.43 9.97 3.20
C LYS A 116 7.62 9.57 2.33
N ALA A 117 7.35 9.03 1.15
CA ALA A 117 8.36 8.63 0.18
C ALA A 117 7.74 8.57 -1.23
N VAL A 118 8.60 8.78 -2.22
CA VAL A 118 8.33 8.50 -3.64
C VAL A 118 9.26 7.37 -4.07
N PHE A 119 8.73 6.36 -4.74
CA PHE A 119 9.49 5.24 -5.27
C PHE A 119 9.40 5.25 -6.79
N ILE A 120 10.56 5.26 -7.45
CA ILE A 120 10.62 5.09 -8.90
C ILE A 120 10.58 3.60 -9.21
N VAL A 121 9.71 3.21 -10.13
CA VAL A 121 9.60 1.85 -10.65
C VAL A 121 9.84 1.85 -12.15
N GLU A 122 10.49 0.82 -12.64
CA GLU A 122 10.68 0.62 -14.09
C GLU A 122 9.34 0.39 -14.78
N ASP A 123 8.53 -0.49 -14.22
CA ASP A 123 7.18 -0.79 -14.70
C ASP A 123 6.14 -0.73 -13.57
N MET A 124 5.07 0.02 -13.81
CA MET A 124 3.91 0.03 -12.94
C MET A 124 3.19 -1.33 -13.03
N PRO A 125 2.91 -2.03 -11.91
CA PRO A 125 2.15 -3.27 -11.97
C PRO A 125 0.74 -3.00 -12.47
N LEU A 126 0.31 -3.75 -13.49
CA LEU A 126 -1.00 -3.66 -14.10
C LEU A 126 -1.77 -4.97 -13.91
N THR A 127 -3.10 -4.86 -13.91
CA THR A 127 -4.03 -5.98 -14.08
C THR A 127 -4.01 -6.46 -15.54
N PRO A 128 -4.54 -7.67 -15.84
CA PRO A 128 -4.61 -8.17 -17.22
C PRO A 128 -5.36 -7.26 -18.21
N VAL A 129 -6.20 -6.35 -17.70
CA VAL A 129 -6.95 -5.37 -18.49
C VAL A 129 -6.29 -3.97 -18.49
N GLY A 130 -5.03 -3.87 -18.07
CA GLY A 130 -4.22 -2.64 -18.16
C GLY A 130 -4.45 -1.59 -17.07
N LYS A 131 -5.25 -1.88 -16.03
CA LYS A 131 -5.42 -0.98 -14.88
C LYS A 131 -4.31 -1.16 -13.85
N ILE A 132 -3.88 -0.10 -13.17
CA ILE A 132 -2.89 -0.19 -12.09
C ILE A 132 -3.35 -1.18 -11.02
N PHE A 133 -2.47 -2.13 -10.69
CA PHE A 133 -2.70 -3.13 -9.66
C PHE A 133 -2.09 -2.65 -8.32
N LYS A 134 -2.80 -1.71 -7.67
CA LYS A 134 -2.42 -1.14 -6.37
C LYS A 134 -2.10 -2.17 -5.26
N PRO A 135 -2.73 -3.37 -5.20
CA PRO A 135 -2.32 -4.39 -4.24
C PRO A 135 -0.82 -4.74 -4.31
N ALA A 136 -0.23 -4.88 -5.51
CA ALA A 136 1.20 -5.13 -5.65
C ALA A 136 2.08 -3.99 -5.10
N LEU A 137 1.63 -2.74 -5.24
CA LEU A 137 2.32 -1.58 -4.68
C LEU A 137 2.25 -1.55 -3.14
N ARG A 138 1.09 -1.92 -2.56
CA ARG A 138 0.93 -2.09 -1.11
C ARG A 138 1.83 -3.21 -0.59
N TRP A 139 1.88 -4.35 -1.27
CA TRP A 139 2.79 -5.45 -0.92
C TRP A 139 4.24 -5.02 -0.97
N ASN A 140 4.64 -4.25 -1.99
CA ASN A 140 5.97 -3.67 -2.07
C ASN A 140 6.26 -2.71 -0.90
N ALA A 141 5.28 -1.88 -0.51
CA ALA A 141 5.41 -0.97 0.62
C ALA A 141 5.61 -1.73 1.94
N VAL A 142 4.81 -2.76 2.20
CA VAL A 142 4.96 -3.65 3.37
C VAL A 142 6.33 -4.32 3.36
N LYS A 143 6.71 -4.90 2.22
CA LYS A 143 8.01 -5.58 2.05
C LYS A 143 9.16 -4.64 2.42
N ARG A 144 9.17 -3.42 1.88
CA ARG A 144 10.21 -2.42 2.17
C ARG A 144 10.29 -2.07 3.65
N VAL A 145 9.14 -1.84 4.30
CA VAL A 145 9.09 -1.54 5.74
C VAL A 145 9.64 -2.71 6.54
N TYR A 146 9.12 -3.92 6.33
CA TYR A 146 9.52 -5.08 7.13
C TYR A 146 10.98 -5.45 6.88
N GLN A 147 11.48 -5.35 5.65
CA GLN A 147 12.90 -5.55 5.37
C GLN A 147 13.79 -4.55 6.12
N ALA A 148 13.39 -3.28 6.20
CA ALA A 148 14.14 -2.27 6.93
C ALA A 148 14.10 -2.51 8.45
N GLU A 149 12.92 -2.76 9.01
CA GLU A 149 12.75 -3.02 10.44
C GLU A 149 13.50 -4.27 10.91
N LEU A 150 13.47 -5.33 10.10
CA LEU A 150 14.12 -6.60 10.43
C LEU A 150 15.65 -6.55 10.33
N GLN A 151 16.25 -5.46 9.84
CA GLN A 151 17.69 -5.22 10.01
C GLN A 151 18.09 -5.21 11.49
N ALA A 152 17.16 -4.85 12.40
CA ALA A 152 17.37 -4.88 13.83
C ALA A 152 17.56 -6.29 14.43
N LEU A 153 17.38 -7.37 13.63
CA LEU A 153 17.80 -8.72 14.02
C LEU A 153 19.33 -8.85 14.09
N GLY A 154 20.07 -8.06 13.30
CA GLY A 154 21.54 -8.07 13.30
C GLY A 154 22.12 -9.47 13.16
N GLU A 155 23.05 -9.83 14.05
CA GLU A 155 23.77 -11.11 14.04
C GLU A 155 22.88 -12.33 14.36
N MET A 156 21.61 -12.13 14.75
CA MET A 156 20.67 -13.22 14.99
C MET A 156 20.26 -13.95 13.71
N ALA A 157 20.33 -13.26 12.56
CA ALA A 157 19.96 -13.80 11.25
C ALA A 157 21.11 -13.61 10.26
N GLU A 158 21.51 -14.68 9.59
CA GLU A 158 22.46 -14.61 8.47
C GLU A 158 21.82 -13.93 7.25
N SER A 159 20.53 -14.17 7.03
CA SER A 159 19.74 -13.51 5.99
C SER A 159 18.27 -13.43 6.38
N VAL A 160 17.62 -12.37 5.89
CA VAL A 160 16.18 -12.14 6.05
C VAL A 160 15.59 -11.78 4.70
N GLU A 161 14.63 -12.56 4.23
CA GLU A 161 13.85 -12.27 3.04
C GLU A 161 12.39 -12.05 3.42
N VAL A 162 11.78 -11.03 2.81
CA VAL A 162 10.36 -10.74 3.02
C VAL A 162 9.64 -10.84 1.69
N GLU A 163 8.64 -11.70 1.66
CA GLU A 163 7.66 -11.83 0.59
C GLU A 163 6.31 -11.36 1.11
N VAL A 164 5.56 -10.63 0.30
CA VAL A 164 4.24 -10.14 0.69
C VAL A 164 3.29 -10.40 -0.47
N GLY A 165 2.11 -10.91 -0.15
CA GLY A 165 1.10 -11.24 -1.14
C GLY A 165 -0.29 -11.28 -0.54
N GLU A 166 -1.25 -11.67 -1.38
CA GLU A 166 -2.62 -11.92 -0.98
C GLU A 166 -2.72 -13.11 -0.03
N ASP A 167 -3.58 -12.98 0.97
CA ASP A 167 -3.94 -14.07 1.87
C ASP A 167 -5.46 -14.13 2.02
N LYS A 168 -6.03 -15.33 1.95
CA LYS A 168 -7.49 -15.50 1.96
C LYS A 168 -8.14 -15.13 3.29
N VAL A 169 -7.38 -15.17 4.38
CA VAL A 169 -7.90 -14.94 5.75
C VAL A 169 -7.62 -13.50 6.18
N HIS A 170 -6.41 -13.01 5.90
CA HIS A 170 -5.93 -11.73 6.39
C HIS A 170 -5.90 -10.63 5.32
N GLY A 171 -6.26 -10.95 4.07
CA GLY A 171 -6.18 -10.07 2.91
C GLY A 171 -4.75 -9.90 2.41
N VAL A 172 -3.82 -9.55 3.30
CA VAL A 172 -2.39 -9.44 3.03
C VAL A 172 -1.60 -10.19 4.11
N LEU A 173 -0.61 -10.97 3.70
CA LEU A 173 0.31 -11.67 4.59
C LEU A 173 1.76 -11.46 4.17
N ALA A 174 2.61 -11.07 5.12
CA ALA A 174 4.05 -11.09 4.95
C ALA A 174 4.63 -12.46 5.37
N THR A 175 5.35 -13.11 4.48
CA THR A 175 6.17 -14.30 4.79
C THR A 175 7.61 -13.85 4.98
N ILE A 176 8.11 -13.98 6.22
CA ILE A 176 9.48 -13.63 6.60
C ILE A 176 10.28 -14.94 6.62
N LYS A 177 11.21 -15.10 5.68
CA LYS A 177 12.13 -16.25 5.63
C LYS A 177 13.44 -15.85 6.28
N ILE A 178 13.86 -16.60 7.29
CA ILE A 178 15.05 -16.30 8.10
C ILE A 178 16.00 -17.48 8.05
N LYS A 179 17.25 -17.21 7.66
CA LYS A 179 18.36 -18.12 7.91
C LYS A 179 18.95 -17.76 9.26
N ALA A 180 18.69 -18.58 10.27
CA ALA A 180 19.12 -18.31 11.64
C ALA A 180 20.64 -18.48 11.80
N SER A 181 21.26 -17.59 12.58
CA SER A 181 22.63 -17.82 13.04
C SER A 181 22.66 -18.96 14.07
N ALA A 182 23.62 -19.87 13.94
CA ALA A 182 23.77 -21.02 14.83
C ALA A 182 23.95 -20.67 16.31
N ALA A 183 24.32 -19.42 16.62
CA ALA A 183 24.51 -18.92 17.98
C ALA A 183 23.20 -18.59 18.71
N PHE A 184 22.05 -18.57 18.00
CA PHE A 184 20.78 -18.14 18.57
C PHE A 184 19.69 -19.19 18.43
N GLU A 185 18.91 -19.37 19.50
CA GLU A 185 17.72 -20.20 19.47
C GLU A 185 16.64 -19.59 18.56
N MET A 186 16.02 -20.41 17.71
CA MET A 186 14.96 -19.97 16.79
C MET A 186 13.83 -19.23 17.51
N GLN A 187 13.45 -19.68 18.72
CA GLN A 187 12.39 -19.02 19.49
C GLN A 187 12.74 -17.58 19.86
N LYS A 188 14.00 -17.31 20.24
CA LYS A 188 14.46 -15.93 20.54
C LYS A 188 14.41 -15.03 19.31
N ILE A 189 14.68 -15.58 18.13
CA ILE A 189 14.55 -14.85 16.86
C ILE A 189 13.07 -14.51 16.63
N VAL A 190 12.16 -15.48 16.79
CA VAL A 190 10.72 -15.26 16.62
C VAL A 190 10.20 -14.20 17.59
N ASP A 191 10.61 -14.24 18.86
CA ASP A 191 10.20 -13.25 19.86
C ASP A 191 10.75 -11.87 19.52
N LYS A 192 12.00 -11.77 19.05
CA LYS A 192 12.58 -10.51 18.59
C LYS A 192 11.84 -9.94 17.37
N VAL A 193 11.48 -10.78 16.39
CA VAL A 193 10.63 -10.38 15.25
C VAL A 193 9.29 -9.84 15.75
N ARG A 194 8.69 -10.52 16.75
CA ARG A 194 7.44 -10.07 17.35
C ARG A 194 7.56 -8.69 17.97
N ASP A 195 8.63 -8.44 18.70
CA ASP A 195 8.87 -7.15 19.35
C ASP A 195 9.09 -6.03 18.31
N ILE A 196 9.90 -6.30 17.27
CA ILE A 196 10.17 -5.35 16.19
C ILE A 196 8.88 -4.96 15.45
N LEU A 197 8.03 -5.95 15.17
CA LEU A 197 6.83 -5.75 14.36
C LEU A 197 5.55 -5.52 15.18
N ALA A 198 5.65 -5.37 16.51
CA ALA A 198 4.51 -5.33 17.43
C ALA A 198 3.50 -4.22 17.13
N SER A 199 3.98 -3.07 16.65
CA SER A 199 3.15 -1.90 16.35
C SER A 199 2.54 -1.91 14.95
N TYR A 200 2.87 -2.91 14.11
CA TYR A 200 2.34 -3.01 12.76
C TYR A 200 1.10 -3.91 12.69
N THR A 201 0.15 -3.52 11.86
CA THR A 201 -1.14 -4.22 11.73
C THR A 201 -1.10 -5.36 10.72
N VAL A 202 -0.17 -5.32 9.76
CA VAL A 202 -0.06 -6.33 8.69
C VAL A 202 0.42 -7.65 9.27
N LYS A 203 -0.37 -8.70 9.05
CA LYS A 203 -0.05 -10.03 9.56
C LYS A 203 1.18 -10.60 8.88
N TYR A 204 1.93 -11.39 9.63
CA TYR A 204 3.10 -12.07 9.13
C TYR A 204 3.21 -13.49 9.69
N ARG A 205 4.04 -14.29 9.01
CA ARG A 205 4.53 -15.57 9.49
C ARG A 205 6.04 -15.65 9.31
N VAL A 206 6.70 -16.39 10.19
CA VAL A 206 8.14 -16.63 10.14
C VAL A 206 8.38 -18.06 9.67
N LEU A 207 9.26 -18.24 8.69
CA LEU A 207 9.74 -19.52 8.20
C LEU A 207 11.27 -19.56 8.35
N PHE A 208 11.80 -20.66 8.88
CA PHE A 208 13.24 -20.88 8.94
C PHE A 208 13.73 -21.67 7.73
N GLN A 209 14.91 -21.33 7.25
CA GLN A 209 15.62 -22.01 6.15
C GLN A 209 16.88 -22.70 6.65
#